data_AF-A0A964TG23-F1
#
_entry.id   AF-A0A964TG23-F1
#
_cell.length_a   1.000
_cell.length_b   1.000
_cell.length_c   1.000
_cell.angle_alpha   90.00
_cell.angle_beta   90.00
_cell.angle_gamma   90.00
#
_symmetry.space_group_name_H-M   'P 1'
#
loop_
_entity.id
_entity.type
_entity.pdbx_description
1 polymer ?
#
loop_
_entity_poly.entity_id
_entity_poly.type
_entity_poly.pdbx_seq_one_letter_code
_entity_poly.pdbx_strand_id
1 'polypeptide(L)' 'KYANVIEELDFEAPRTVKDGGTANYVYEIVTADNARFKARAEAITDFDGDGVLNIWEIDENGNPRQIMKD' A
#
# COMPACT_ATOMS: atom_id res chain seq x y z
N LYS A 1 14.20 -14.53 -12.41
CA LYS A 1 13.68 -14.65 -11.03
C LYS A 1 13.52 -13.22 -10.56
N TYR A 2 12.32 -12.66 -10.71
CA TYR A 2 12.06 -11.25 -10.43
C TYR A 2 12.23 -11.05 -8.93
N ALA A 3 13.16 -10.20 -8.56
CA ALA A 3 13.48 -9.93 -7.17
C ALA A 3 12.27 -9.24 -6.55
N ASN A 4 11.57 -9.98 -5.69
CA ASN A 4 10.47 -9.50 -4.85
C ASN A 4 11.01 -8.63 -3.70
N VAL A 5 11.90 -7.68 -4.00
CA VAL A 5 12.64 -6.97 -2.98
C VAL A 5 12.36 -5.49 -3.15
N ILE A 6 11.41 -5.00 -2.36
CA ILE A 6 11.11 -3.58 -2.16
C ILE A 6 12.39 -2.77 -1.82
N GLU A 7 13.46 -3.42 -1.34
CA GLU A 7 14.79 -2.80 -1.13
C GLU A 7 15.41 -2.24 -2.43
N GLU A 8 15.09 -2.77 -3.62
CA GLU A 8 15.59 -2.19 -4.89
C GLU A 8 14.90 -0.87 -5.26
N LEU A 9 13.77 -0.55 -4.62
CA LEU A 9 13.04 0.70 -4.86
C LEU A 9 13.46 1.84 -3.93
N ASP A 10 14.47 1.64 -3.07
CA ASP A 10 14.89 2.63 -2.04
C ASP A 10 13.68 3.12 -1.21
N PHE A 11 12.66 2.26 -1.10
CA PHE A 11 11.37 2.57 -0.50
C PHE A 11 11.25 1.84 0.83
N GLU A 12 11.60 2.52 1.92
CA GLU A 12 11.29 2.03 3.26
C GLU A 12 9.85 2.41 3.62
N ALA A 13 8.98 1.40 3.70
CA ALA A 13 7.63 1.62 4.19
C ALA A 13 7.69 2.16 5.63
N PRO A 14 7.03 3.29 5.93
CA PRO A 14 7.04 3.86 7.27
C PRO A 14 6.37 2.90 8.26
N ARG A 15 6.88 2.88 9.50
CA ARG A 15 6.30 2.05 10.56
C ARG A 15 4.83 2.38 10.75
N THR A 16 4.05 1.33 10.83
CA THR A 16 2.60 1.43 10.99
C THR A 16 2.23 1.90 12.40
N VAL A 17 1.03 2.46 12.60
CA VAL A 17 0.54 2.77 13.95
C VAL A 17 0.42 1.53 14.84
N LYS A 18 0.26 0.33 14.25
CA LYS A 18 0.28 -0.95 14.98
C LYS A 18 1.68 -1.27 15.53
N ASP A 19 2.73 -0.83 14.83
CA ASP A 19 4.14 -1.01 15.22
C ASP A 19 4.73 0.24 15.92
N GLY A 20 3.87 1.16 16.39
CA GLY A 20 4.30 2.38 17.10
C GLY A 20 4.87 3.48 16.21
N GLY A 21 4.59 3.45 14.90
CA GLY A 21 4.88 4.53 13.96
C GLY A 21 3.67 5.44 13.71
N THR A 22 3.69 6.16 12.59
CA THR A 22 2.65 7.15 12.23
C THR A 22 1.85 6.76 10.98
N ALA A 23 2.20 5.66 10.31
CA ALA A 23 1.53 5.26 9.08
C ALA A 23 0.22 4.51 9.38
N ASN A 24 -0.88 4.96 8.79
CA ASN A 24 -2.19 4.30 8.87
C ASN A 24 -2.49 3.39 7.68
N TYR A 25 -1.52 3.23 6.76
CA TYR A 25 -1.63 2.43 5.56
C TYR A 25 -0.42 1.53 5.43
N VAL A 26 -0.65 0.28 5.02
CA VAL A 26 0.38 -0.67 4.62
C VAL A 26 0.40 -0.73 3.10
N TYR A 27 1.58 -0.58 2.52
CA TYR A 27 1.77 -0.62 1.09
C TYR A 27 2.34 -1.98 0.68
N GLU A 28 1.71 -2.61 -0.31
CA GLU A 28 2.17 -3.86 -0.91
C GLU A 28 2.28 -3.70 -2.42
N ILE A 29 3.39 -4.12 -3.02
CA ILE A 29 3.50 -4.16 -4.48
C ILE A 29 2.76 -5.41 -4.97
N VAL A 30 1.65 -5.20 -5.65
CA VAL A 30 0.82 -6.25 -6.25
C VAL A 30 1.50 -6.79 -7.50
N THR A 31 2.09 -5.91 -8.30
CA THR A 31 2.83 -6.28 -9.51
C THR A 31 3.88 -5.22 -9.78
N ALA A 32 5.09 -5.63 -10.12
CA ALA A 32 6.12 -4.77 -10.68
C ALA A 32 6.75 -5.47 -11.88
N ASP A 33 6.71 -4.81 -13.03
CA ASP A 33 7.37 -5.19 -14.26
C ASP A 33 8.26 -4.03 -14.73
N ASN A 34 9.09 -4.24 -15.76
CA ASN A 34 10.05 -3.25 -16.24
C ASN A 34 9.41 -1.93 -16.72
N ALA A 35 8.13 -1.98 -17.10
CA ALA A 35 7.41 -0.82 -17.59
C ALA A 35 6.32 -0.34 -16.64
N ARG A 36 5.80 -1.19 -15.75
CA ARG A 36 4.57 -0.91 -14.97
C ARG A 36 4.69 -1.41 -13.56
N PHE A 37 4.16 -0.65 -12.59
CA PHE A 37 3.94 -1.15 -11.25
C PHE A 37 2.51 -0.90 -10.77
N LYS A 38 2.07 -1.73 -9.83
CA LYS A 38 0.84 -1.60 -9.07
C LYS A 38 1.15 -1.78 -7.60
N ALA A 39 0.86 -0.76 -6.81
CA ALA A 39 0.92 -0.81 -5.36
C ALA A 39 -0.51 -0.83 -4.79
N ARG A 40 -0.74 -1.60 -3.74
CA ARG A 40 -1.97 -1.59 -2.95
C ARG A 40 -1.65 -0.94 -1.60
N ALA A 41 -2.42 0.07 -1.23
CA ALA A 41 -2.39 0.68 0.09
C ALA A 41 -3.63 0.23 0.87
N GLU A 42 -3.42 -0.57 1.90
CA GLU A 42 -4.47 -1.10 2.77
C GLU A 42 -4.42 -0.34 4.10
N ALA A 43 -5.54 0.27 4.49
CA ALA A 43 -5.67 0.90 5.79
C ALA A 43 -5.53 -0.17 6.87
N ILE A 44 -4.87 0.17 7.97
CA ILE A 44 -4.73 -0.74 9.13
C ILE A 44 -5.64 -0.36 10.29
N THR A 45 -6.21 0.83 10.19
CA THR A 45 -7.12 1.45 11.14
C THR A 45 -8.43 1.61 10.40
N ASP A 46 -9.48 1.11 11.03
CA ASP A 46 -10.86 1.39 10.65
C ASP A 46 -11.20 2.81 11.11
N PHE A 47 -11.58 3.68 10.17
CA PHE A 47 -11.84 5.09 10.46
C PHE A 47 -13.28 5.36 10.89
N ASP A 48 -14.24 4.49 10.54
CA ASP A 48 -15.67 4.70 10.82
C ASP A 48 -16.30 3.63 11.75
N GLY A 49 -15.56 2.56 12.05
CA GLY A 49 -15.92 1.53 13.02
C GLY A 49 -16.79 0.41 12.44
N ASP A 50 -16.89 0.29 11.12
CA ASP A 50 -17.73 -0.70 10.43
C ASP A 50 -17.04 -2.08 10.25
N GLY A 51 -15.74 -2.18 10.57
CA GLY A 51 -14.92 -3.37 10.43
C GLY A 51 -14.34 -3.57 9.01
N VAL A 52 -14.54 -2.63 8.10
CA VAL A 52 -14.01 -2.60 6.74
C VAL A 52 -12.83 -1.64 6.69
N LEU A 53 -11.75 -2.07 6.03
CA LEU A 53 -10.55 -1.25 5.86
C LEU A 53 -10.57 -0.61 4.48
N ASN A 54 -10.26 0.68 4.42
CA ASN A 54 -10.03 1.39 3.16
C ASN A 54 -8.90 0.72 2.36
N ILE A 55 -9.18 0.31 1.12
CA ILE A 55 -8.18 -0.25 0.20
C ILE A 55 -8.07 0.64 -1.03
N TRP A 56 -6.84 1.02 -1.34
CA TRP A 56 -6.49 1.81 -2.50
C TRP A 56 -5.49 1.05 -3.37
N GLU A 57 -5.63 1.18 -4.68
CA GLU A 57 -4.66 0.67 -5.65
C GLU A 57 -4.06 1.86 -6.41
N ILE A 58 -2.74 1.96 -6.41
CA ILE A 58 -1.98 3.03 -7.05
C ILE A 58 -1.22 2.41 -8.21
N ASP A 59 -1.38 2.98 -9.39
CA ASP A 59 -0.64 2.59 -10.58
C ASP A 59 0.66 3.40 -10.74
N GLU A 60 1.44 3.02 -11.75
CA GLU A 60 2.67 3.70 -12.16
C GLU A 60 2.51 5.19 -12.49
N ASN A 61 1.29 5.62 -12.81
CA ASN A 61 0.99 7.01 -13.12
C ASN A 61 0.72 7.83 -11.86
N GLY A 62 0.79 7.20 -10.67
CA GLY A 62 0.48 7.83 -9.40
C GLY A 62 -1.02 8.10 -9.22
N ASN A 63 -1.89 7.37 -9.94
CA ASN A 63 -3.33 7.50 -9.80
C ASN A 63 -3.84 6.54 -8.72
N PRO A 64 -4.25 7.03 -7.53
CA PRO A 64 -4.89 6.19 -6.54
C PRO A 64 -6.34 5.90 -6.96
N ARG A 65 -6.71 4.63 -6.98
CA ARG A 65 -8.06 4.13 -7.20
C ARG A 65 -8.55 3.45 -5.93
N GLN A 66 -9.62 3.98 -5.34
CA GLN A 66 -10.27 3.32 -4.21
C GLN A 66 -10.91 2.02 -4.70
N ILE A 67 -10.47 0.90 -4.13
CA ILE A 67 -11.00 -0.44 -4.40
C ILE A 67 -12.07 -0.78 -3.38
N MET A 68 -11.84 -0.39 -2.12
CA MET A 68 -12.77 -0.61 -1.01
C MET A 68 -12.81 0.66 -0.17
N LYS A 69 -14.02 1.08 0.20
CA LYS A 69 -14.28 2.29 0.96
C LYS A 69 -14.73 1.91 2.37
N ASP A 70 -14.19 2.62 3.37
CA ASP A 70 -14.89 2.89 4.63
C ASP A 70 -15.87 4.08 4.47
#